data_AF-A0A2E5YP13-F1
#
_entry.id   AF-A0A2E5YP13-F1
#
_cell.length_a   1.000
_cell.length_b   1.000
_cell.length_c   1.000
_cell.angle_alpha   90.00
_cell.angle_beta   90.00
_cell.angle_gamma   90.00
#
_symmetry.space_group_name_H-M   'P 1'
#
loop_
_entity.id
_entity.type
_entity.pdbx_description
1 polymer ?
#
loop_
_entity_poly.entity_id
_entity_poly.type
_entity_poly.pdbx_seq_one_letter_code
_entity_poly.pdbx_strand_id
1 'polypeptide(L)'
;MCRSGRRGPILEFGLLDLCARHASRRWANAIRKRTNPHRKGPGHMASAALKRIKKKLPERLAEVRGDRSQRQFARDLGVFQQNVNRYENGTTPHTDFLITLSTKENVSLDWLLLGKGKMRRSR
;
A
#
# COMPACT_ATOMS: atom_id res chain seq x y z
N MET A 1 -80.98 42.47 22.57
CA MET A 1 -79.84 42.99 23.34
C MET A 1 -78.72 41.95 23.37
N CYS A 2 -77.51 42.32 22.96
CA CYS A 2 -76.20 41.94 23.51
C CYS A 2 -75.11 42.26 22.47
N ARG A 3 -74.11 42.98 22.93
CA ARG A 3 -73.07 43.70 22.18
C ARG A 3 -71.82 42.84 21.98
N SER A 4 -70.96 43.32 21.07
CA SER A 4 -69.48 43.22 21.05
C SER A 4 -68.89 41.81 21.03
N GLY A 5 -68.17 41.38 20.00
CA GLY A 5 -67.10 42.10 19.32
C GLY A 5 -65.77 41.43 19.65
N ARG A 6 -65.27 40.59 18.75
CA ARG A 6 -63.82 40.37 18.58
C ARG A 6 -63.55 39.92 17.15
N ARG A 7 -62.73 40.72 16.47
CA ARG A 7 -62.21 40.51 15.13
C ARG A 7 -61.26 39.32 15.13
N GLY A 8 -61.23 38.58 14.04
CA GLY A 8 -60.17 37.63 13.73
C GLY A 8 -60.66 36.51 12.82
N PRO A 9 -60.60 36.67 11.50
CA PRO A 9 -60.84 35.57 10.60
C PRO A 9 -59.51 34.87 10.28
N ILE A 10 -59.59 33.55 10.33
CA ILE A 10 -58.76 32.60 9.60
C ILE A 10 -57.35 32.41 10.17
N LEU A 11 -57.15 31.18 10.69
CA LEU A 11 -55.85 30.56 10.90
C LEU A 11 -55.09 30.54 9.57
N GLU A 12 -54.30 31.58 9.31
CA GLU A 12 -53.15 31.52 8.41
C GLU A 12 -52.16 30.53 9.05
N PHE A 13 -52.26 29.27 8.64
CA PHE A 13 -51.24 28.26 8.90
C PHE A 13 -49.95 28.76 8.27
N GLY A 14 -49.10 29.34 9.10
CA GLY A 14 -47.73 29.70 8.77
C GLY A 14 -47.03 28.53 8.11
N LEU A 15 -46.90 28.64 6.79
CA LEU A 15 -46.01 27.85 5.97
C LEU A 15 -44.59 28.27 6.37
N LEU A 16 -43.90 27.43 7.15
CA LEU A 16 -42.44 27.29 7.31
C LEU A 16 -42.06 26.95 8.77
N ASP A 17 -42.49 25.79 9.28
CA ASP A 17 -41.74 25.20 10.42
C ASP A 17 -41.83 23.67 10.52
N LEU A 18 -41.68 22.95 9.40
CA LEU A 18 -41.66 21.49 9.45
C LEU A 18 -40.88 20.79 8.32
N CYS A 19 -39.70 21.28 7.94
CA CYS A 19 -38.79 20.56 7.05
C CYS A 19 -37.42 20.20 7.67
N ALA A 20 -37.20 20.45 8.97
CA ALA A 20 -35.89 20.27 9.61
C ALA A 20 -35.71 18.93 10.36
N ARG A 21 -36.40 17.85 9.98
CA ARG A 21 -36.22 16.51 10.62
C ARG A 21 -36.15 15.32 9.66
N HIS A 22 -35.85 15.55 8.38
CA HIS A 22 -35.62 14.44 7.44
C HIS A 22 -34.50 14.67 6.42
N ALA A 23 -33.50 15.49 6.76
CA ALA A 23 -32.24 15.54 6.00
C ALA A 23 -31.32 14.39 6.44
N SER A 24 -31.71 13.22 5.93
CA SER A 24 -30.97 11.98 5.76
C SER A 24 -29.45 12.07 5.96
N ARG A 25 -28.90 11.03 6.58
CA ARG A 25 -27.49 10.67 6.87
C ARG A 25 -26.44 11.03 5.81
N ARG A 26 -26.87 11.43 4.61
CA ARG A 26 -26.10 11.97 3.49
C ARG A 26 -25.42 13.32 3.80
N TRP A 27 -26.00 14.21 4.59
CA TRP A 27 -25.37 15.51 4.89
C TRP A 27 -24.20 15.38 5.90
N ALA A 28 -24.37 14.56 6.94
CA ALA A 28 -23.30 14.23 7.88
C ALA A 28 -22.11 13.51 7.20
N ASN A 29 -22.38 12.64 6.23
CA ASN A 29 -21.33 11.98 5.44
C ASN A 29 -20.63 12.93 4.44
N ALA A 30 -21.29 13.99 3.98
CA ALA A 30 -20.70 14.98 3.10
C ALA A 30 -19.72 15.92 3.85
N ILE A 31 -20.03 16.28 5.10
CA ILE A 31 -19.14 17.08 5.96
C ILE A 31 -17.90 16.28 6.36
N ARG A 32 -18.06 15.00 6.72
CA ARG A 32 -16.96 14.10 7.07
C ARG A 32 -15.98 13.84 5.90
N LYS A 33 -16.44 13.98 4.65
CA LYS A 33 -15.59 13.87 3.45
C LYS A 33 -14.78 15.14 3.14
N ARG A 34 -15.09 16.28 3.76
CA ARG A 34 -14.42 17.57 3.49
C ARG A 34 -13.24 17.87 4.43
N THR A 35 -13.16 17.21 5.59
CA THR A 35 -12.10 17.44 6.60
C THR A 35 -11.06 16.35 6.69
N ASN A 36 -11.02 15.38 5.76
CA ASN A 36 -9.90 14.45 5.69
C ASN A 36 -8.99 14.79 4.50
N PRO A 37 -8.13 15.81 4.60
CA PRO A 37 -7.01 15.89 3.70
C PRO A 37 -6.21 14.62 3.97
N HIS A 38 -6.06 13.79 2.93
CA HIS A 38 -5.16 12.66 2.91
C HIS A 38 -3.81 13.12 3.50
N ARG A 39 -3.60 12.89 4.80
CA ARG A 39 -2.36 13.19 5.49
C ARG A 39 -1.33 12.28 4.85
N LYS A 40 -0.62 12.78 3.84
CA LYS A 40 0.67 12.21 3.45
C LYS A 40 1.61 12.45 4.63
N GLY A 41 1.56 11.54 5.59
CA GLY A 41 2.55 11.49 6.65
C GLY A 41 3.95 11.29 6.05
N PRO A 42 5.02 11.44 6.85
CA PRO A 42 6.42 11.36 6.40
C PRO A 42 6.84 10.02 5.73
N GLY A 43 5.92 9.06 5.57
CA GLY A 43 6.12 7.78 4.85
C GLY A 43 6.51 7.91 3.37
N HIS A 44 6.46 9.11 2.78
CA HIS A 44 6.98 9.36 1.43
C HIS A 44 8.52 9.21 1.36
N MET A 45 9.26 9.62 2.39
CA MET A 45 10.73 9.50 2.40
C MET A 45 11.20 8.04 2.53
N ALA A 46 10.48 7.23 3.32
CA ALA A 46 10.72 5.79 3.44
C ALA A 46 10.49 5.05 2.11
N SER A 47 9.49 5.47 1.33
CA SER A 47 9.19 4.86 0.02
C SER A 47 10.32 5.05 -0.99
N ALA A 48 10.95 6.23 -1.02
CA ALA A 48 12.07 6.50 -1.93
C ALA A 48 13.31 5.65 -1.60
N ALA A 49 13.64 5.49 -0.31
CA ALA A 49 14.73 4.63 0.13
C ALA A 49 14.48 3.16 -0.22
N LEU A 50 13.27 2.64 0.07
CA LEU A 50 12.88 1.28 -0.28
C LEU A 50 12.92 1.03 -1.80
N LYS A 51 12.52 2.01 -2.61
CA LYS A 51 12.59 1.91 -4.07
C LYS A 51 14.02 1.77 -4.56
N ARG A 52 14.97 2.51 -3.97
CA ARG A 52 16.42 2.37 -4.28
C ARG A 52 16.94 0.99 -3.89
N ILE A 53 16.58 0.51 -2.70
CA ILE A 53 16.97 -0.83 -2.21
C ILE A 53 16.43 -1.92 -3.16
N LYS A 54 15.14 -1.87 -3.52
CA LYS A 54 14.54 -2.81 -4.48
C LYS A 54 15.22 -2.79 -5.85
N LYS A 55 15.65 -1.61 -6.32
CA LYS A 55 16.39 -1.48 -7.59
C LYS A 55 17.77 -2.15 -7.55
N LYS A 56 18.37 -2.29 -6.36
CA LYS A 56 19.67 -2.96 -6.16
C LYS A 56 19.59 -4.47 -5.96
N LEU A 57 18.39 -5.00 -5.71
CA LEU A 57 18.18 -6.44 -5.54
C LEU A 57 18.61 -7.26 -6.78
N PRO A 58 18.29 -6.86 -8.03
CA PRO A 58 18.69 -7.62 -9.21
C PRO A 58 20.21 -7.65 -9.43
N GLU A 59 20.90 -6.54 -9.13
CA GLU A 59 22.36 -6.46 -9.20
C GLU A 59 23.00 -7.48 -8.25
N ARG A 60 22.53 -7.53 -6.99
CA ARG A 60 23.02 -8.52 -6.00
C ARG A 60 22.67 -9.95 -6.39
N LEU A 61 21.53 -10.17 -7.05
CA LEU A 61 21.15 -11.49 -7.53
C LEU A 61 22.11 -11.97 -8.63
N ALA A 62 22.49 -11.08 -9.54
CA ALA A 62 23.50 -11.35 -10.56
C ALA A 62 24.88 -11.60 -9.94
N GLU A 63 25.26 -10.87 -8.88
CA GLU A 63 26.50 -11.12 -8.13
C GLU A 63 26.53 -12.53 -7.48
N VAL A 64 25.40 -12.99 -6.91
CA VAL A 64 25.30 -14.36 -6.37
C VAL A 64 25.41 -15.42 -7.46
N ARG A 65 24.86 -15.15 -8.64
CA ARG A 65 24.99 -16.04 -9.79
C ARG A 65 26.45 -16.14 -10.27
N GLY A 66 27.15 -15.01 -10.33
CA GLY A 66 28.50 -14.91 -10.88
C GLY A 66 28.54 -15.25 -12.37
N ASP A 67 29.55 -16.01 -12.80
CA ASP A 67 29.77 -16.36 -14.20
C ASP A 67 28.87 -17.49 -14.72
N ARG A 68 28.04 -18.08 -13.84
CA ARG A 68 27.13 -19.16 -14.22
C ARG A 68 26.02 -18.63 -15.14
N SER A 69 25.63 -19.42 -16.13
CA SER A 69 24.44 -19.10 -16.94
C SER A 69 23.17 -19.09 -16.08
N GLN A 70 22.18 -18.26 -16.45
CA GLN A 70 20.87 -18.24 -15.78
C GLN A 70 20.23 -19.63 -15.71
N ARG A 71 20.41 -20.44 -16.76
CA ARG A 71 19.87 -21.80 -16.83
C ARG A 71 20.57 -22.75 -15.86
N GLN A 72 21.89 -22.67 -15.74
CA GLN A 72 22.63 -23.47 -14.75
C GLN A 72 22.23 -23.07 -13.34
N PHE A 73 22.23 -21.77 -13.05
CA PHE A 73 21.84 -21.24 -11.75
C PHE A 73 20.42 -21.65 -11.34
N ALA A 74 19.47 -21.59 -12.28
CA ALA A 74 18.12 -22.04 -12.05
C ALA A 74 18.04 -23.54 -11.71
N ARG A 75 18.83 -24.38 -12.39
CA ARG A 75 18.91 -25.82 -12.08
C ARG A 75 19.49 -26.07 -10.70
N ASP A 76 20.57 -25.39 -10.32
CA ASP A 76 21.22 -25.55 -9.02
C ASP A 76 20.25 -25.22 -7.86
N LEU A 77 19.41 -24.21 -8.08
CA LEU A 77 18.36 -23.78 -7.14
C LEU A 77 17.07 -24.61 -7.23
N GLY A 78 16.88 -25.42 -8.27
CA GLY A 78 15.64 -26.16 -8.51
C GLY A 78 14.45 -25.29 -8.93
N VAL A 79 14.71 -24.17 -9.61
CA VAL A 79 13.68 -23.23 -10.09
C VAL A 79 13.68 -23.10 -11.60
N PHE A 80 12.60 -22.56 -12.17
CA PHE A 80 12.54 -22.29 -13.60
C PHE A 80 13.44 -21.12 -14.00
N GLN A 81 14.16 -21.24 -15.12
CA GLN A 81 15.01 -20.17 -15.68
C GLN A 81 14.24 -18.85 -15.86
N GLN A 82 12.97 -18.92 -16.24
CA GLN A 82 12.12 -17.74 -16.40
C GLN A 82 11.99 -16.92 -15.10
N ASN A 83 11.99 -17.57 -13.94
CA ASN A 83 11.95 -16.87 -12.65
C ASN A 83 13.23 -16.08 -12.40
N VAL A 84 14.39 -16.70 -12.67
CA VAL A 84 15.70 -16.02 -12.57
C VAL A 84 15.72 -14.79 -13.47
N ASN A 85 15.34 -14.93 -14.74
CA ASN A 85 15.29 -13.80 -15.68
C ASN A 85 14.32 -12.70 -15.20
N ARG A 86 13.14 -13.05 -14.71
CA ARG A 86 12.17 -12.07 -14.16
C ARG A 86 12.76 -11.29 -12.98
N TYR A 87 13.45 -11.96 -12.07
CA TYR A 87 14.03 -11.34 -10.88
C TYR A 87 15.25 -10.47 -11.21
N GLU A 88 16.11 -10.89 -12.14
CA GLU A 88 17.22 -10.09 -12.64
C GLU A 88 16.75 -8.82 -13.40
N ASN A 89 15.51 -8.82 -13.90
CA ASN A 89 14.89 -7.64 -14.51
C ASN A 89 14.11 -6.75 -13.52
N GLY A 90 14.19 -7.00 -12.21
CA GLY A 90 13.58 -6.13 -11.19
C GLY A 90 12.19 -6.55 -10.70
N THR A 91 11.73 -7.75 -11.04
CA THR A 91 10.52 -8.31 -10.44
C THR A 91 10.78 -8.67 -8.97
N THR A 92 9.78 -8.50 -8.10
CA THR A 92 9.92 -8.87 -6.69
C THR A 92 9.99 -10.40 -6.56
N PRO A 93 11.07 -10.97 -5.99
CA PRO A 93 11.18 -12.40 -5.78
C PRO A 93 10.20 -12.92 -4.73
N HIS A 94 9.75 -14.16 -4.91
CA HIS A 94 8.94 -14.85 -3.91
C HIS A 94 9.78 -15.24 -2.69
N THR A 95 9.13 -15.31 -1.53
CA THR A 95 9.76 -15.72 -0.27
C THR A 95 10.42 -17.10 -0.39
N ASP A 96 9.76 -18.05 -1.05
CA ASP A 96 10.29 -19.42 -1.23
C ASP A 96 11.60 -19.43 -2.02
N PHE A 97 11.70 -18.57 -3.04
CA PHE A 97 12.92 -18.40 -3.82
C PHE A 97 14.06 -17.83 -2.96
N LEU A 98 13.77 -16.82 -2.14
CA LEU A 98 14.76 -16.21 -1.25
C LEU A 98 15.29 -17.21 -0.22
N ILE A 99 14.40 -17.99 0.39
CA ILE A 99 14.76 -19.04 1.35
C ILE A 99 15.64 -20.10 0.67
N THR A 100 15.21 -20.60 -0.49
CA THR A 100 15.94 -21.61 -1.26
C THR A 100 17.34 -21.11 -1.64
N LEU A 101 17.43 -19.88 -2.15
CA LEU A 101 18.69 -19.24 -2.50
C LEU A 101 19.62 -19.13 -1.28
N SER A 102 19.11 -18.64 -0.15
CA SER A 102 19.91 -18.49 1.07
C SER A 102 20.44 -19.83 1.58
N THR A 103 19.64 -20.89 1.45
CA THR A 103 19.97 -22.23 1.93
C THR A 103 20.98 -22.93 1.03
N LYS A 104 20.79 -22.83 -0.30
CA LYS A 104 21.64 -23.50 -1.30
C LYS A 104 22.98 -22.80 -1.50
N GLU A 105 22.98 -21.47 -1.61
CA GLU A 105 24.17 -20.68 -1.89
C GLU A 105 24.86 -20.16 -0.60
N ASN A 106 24.25 -20.41 0.57
CA ASN A 106 24.71 -19.94 1.88
C ASN A 106 24.87 -18.40 1.96
N VAL A 107 23.93 -17.69 1.32
CA VAL A 107 23.90 -16.22 1.22
C VAL A 107 23.02 -15.62 2.32
N SER A 108 23.46 -14.51 2.90
CA SER A 108 22.67 -13.78 3.90
C SER A 108 21.52 -13.00 3.27
N LEU A 109 20.31 -13.18 3.80
CA LEU A 109 19.12 -12.43 3.35
C LEU A 109 19.25 -10.93 3.64
N ASP A 110 19.90 -10.53 4.74
CA ASP A 110 20.13 -9.13 5.06
C ASP A 110 21.02 -8.44 4.03
N TRP A 111 22.05 -9.14 3.55
CA TRP A 111 22.90 -8.64 2.48
C TRP A 111 22.13 -8.59 1.16
N LEU A 112 21.38 -9.64 0.82
CA LEU A 112 20.63 -9.70 -0.43
C LEU A 112 19.54 -8.61 -0.51
N LEU A 113 18.73 -8.47 0.53
CA LEU A 113 17.60 -7.55 0.54
C LEU A 113 18.02 -6.12 0.90
N LEU A 114 18.82 -5.93 1.94
CA LEU A 114 19.15 -4.62 2.48
C LEU A 114 20.54 -4.13 2.04
N GLY A 115 21.43 -5.02 1.61
CA GLY A 115 22.83 -4.69 1.30
C GLY A 115 23.67 -4.50 2.55
N LYS A 116 23.23 -5.04 3.68
CA LYS A 116 23.89 -4.87 4.97
C LYS A 116 24.62 -6.16 5.35
N GLY A 117 25.82 -6.02 5.90
CA GLY A 117 26.60 -7.15 6.39
C GLY A 117 27.38 -7.90 5.30
N LYS A 118 27.74 -9.15 5.59
CA LYS A 118 28.53 -10.01 4.70
C LYS A 118 27.62 -10.79 3.74
N MET A 119 28.07 -10.96 2.50
CA MET A 119 27.36 -11.73 1.48
C MET A 119 27.11 -13.18 1.91
N ARG A 120 28.18 -13.87 2.34
CA ARG A 120 28.11 -15.26 2.78
C ARG A 120 28.06 -15.30 4.30
N ARG A 121 27.18 -16.15 4.83
CA ARG A 121 27.19 -16.47 6.27
C ARG A 121 28.45 -17.27 6.55
N SER A 122 29.39 -16.75 7.35
CA SER A 122 30.52 -17.59 7.79
C SER A 122 29.93 -18.74 8.59
N ARG A 123 30.24 -19.96 8.16
CA ARG A 123 29.93 -21.17 8.92
C ARG A 123 30.86 -21.25 10.13
#